data_AF-V4THF9-F1
#
_entry.id   AF-V4THF9-F1
#
_cell.length_a   1.000
_cell.length_b   1.000
_cell.length_c   1.000
_cell.angle_alpha   90.00
_cell.angle_beta   90.00
_cell.angle_gamma   90.00
#
_symmetry.space_group_name_H-M   'P 1'
#
loop_
_entity.id
_entity.type
_entity.pdbx_description
1 polymer ?
#
loop_
_entity_poly.entity_id
_entity_poly.type
_entity_poly.pdbx_seq_one_letter_code
_entity_poly.pdbx_strand_id
1 'polypeptide(L)'
;MKVTPHVAQNTSGRRSAIDGRTTRHGGYVASQRIRKRIEEAFGWIKTVAGQDKTKFRGRDRVGWAFTFAAAAYNLVRLPKLMTETG
;
A
#
# COMPACT_ATOMS: atom_id res chain seq x y z
N MET A 1 -21.96 -5.27 -12.28
CA MET A 1 -21.09 -5.51 -11.10
C MET A 1 -21.16 -4.27 -10.19
N LYS A 2 -21.49 -4.41 -8.90
CA LYS A 2 -21.42 -3.29 -7.93
C LYS A 2 -20.04 -3.33 -7.27
N VAL A 3 -19.11 -2.48 -7.72
CA VAL A 3 -17.75 -2.37 -7.17
C VAL A 3 -17.62 -1.05 -6.42
N THR A 4 -17.12 -1.12 -5.18
CA THR A 4 -16.76 0.09 -4.42
C THR A 4 -15.41 0.60 -4.93
N PRO A 5 -15.31 1.86 -5.38
CA PRO A 5 -14.05 2.41 -5.90
C PRO A 5 -13.00 2.54 -4.80
N HIS A 6 -11.76 2.16 -5.09
CA HIS A 6 -10.58 2.40 -4.24
C HIS A 6 -10.00 3.78 -4.57
N VAL A 7 -10.54 4.82 -3.95
CA VAL A 7 -10.16 6.23 -4.18
C VAL A 7 -9.95 6.95 -2.86
N ALA A 8 -9.13 8.00 -2.86
CA ALA A 8 -8.87 8.83 -1.70
C ALA A 8 -9.41 10.25 -1.90
N GLN A 9 -10.13 10.77 -0.92
CA GLN A 9 -10.51 12.17 -0.83
C GLN A 9 -9.30 13.01 -0.42
N ASN A 10 -9.05 14.11 -1.14
CA ASN A 10 -8.07 15.10 -0.70
C ASN A 10 -8.68 15.94 0.44
N THR A 11 -8.01 15.98 1.58
CA THR A 11 -8.43 16.74 2.77
C THR A 11 -7.45 17.87 3.12
N SER A 12 -6.40 18.10 2.33
CA SER A 12 -5.26 18.96 2.66
C SER A 12 -5.19 20.22 1.78
N GLY A 13 -6.15 21.14 1.93
CA GLY A 13 -6.06 22.50 1.37
C GLY A 13 -6.28 22.62 -0.15
N ARG A 14 -6.67 21.54 -0.85
CA ARG A 14 -7.07 21.56 -2.26
C ARG A 14 -8.46 20.98 -2.44
N ARG A 15 -9.21 21.48 -3.43
CA ARG A 15 -10.54 20.96 -3.79
C ARG A 15 -10.43 19.49 -4.23
N SER A 16 -11.29 18.64 -3.66
CA SER A 16 -11.45 17.22 -4.00
C SER A 16 -12.70 17.01 -4.84
N ALA A 17 -12.62 16.17 -5.88
CA ALA A 17 -13.79 15.69 -6.63
C ALA A 17 -14.56 14.59 -5.87
N ILE A 18 -13.93 13.97 -4.87
CA ILE A 18 -14.56 13.00 -3.99
C ILE A 18 -15.32 13.73 -2.88
N ASP A 19 -16.62 13.45 -2.77
CA ASP A 19 -17.56 14.05 -1.82
C ASP A 19 -18.06 13.02 -0.77
N GLY A 20 -18.92 13.50 0.14
CA GLY A 20 -19.49 12.72 1.24
C GLY A 20 -20.29 11.48 0.81
N ARG A 21 -20.82 11.42 -0.42
CA ARG A 21 -21.55 10.24 -0.92
C ARG A 21 -20.61 9.04 -1.05
N THR A 22 -19.35 9.29 -1.41
CA THR A 22 -18.32 8.26 -1.55
C THR A 22 -17.69 7.90 -0.21
N THR A 23 -17.47 8.90 0.67
CA THR A 23 -16.71 8.70 1.92
C THR A 23 -17.55 8.23 3.12
N ARG A 24 -18.88 8.38 3.09
CA ARG A 24 -19.78 8.02 4.22
C ARG A 24 -19.81 6.53 4.58
N HIS A 25 -19.39 5.65 3.68
CA HIS A 25 -19.53 4.21 3.84
C HIS A 25 -18.38 3.61 4.65
N GLY A 26 -18.65 2.68 5.57
CA GLY A 26 -17.61 2.00 6.36
C GLY A 26 -16.53 1.32 5.49
N GLY A 27 -16.91 0.83 4.31
CA GLY A 27 -15.97 0.24 3.33
C GLY A 27 -14.92 1.25 2.81
N TYR A 28 -15.27 2.53 2.70
CA TYR A 28 -14.32 3.58 2.33
C TYR A 28 -13.25 3.75 3.42
N VAL A 29 -13.64 3.76 4.69
CA VAL A 29 -12.69 3.87 5.81
C VAL A 29 -11.72 2.69 5.84
N ALA A 30 -12.22 1.46 5.63
CA ALA A 30 -11.39 0.27 5.53
C ALA A 30 -10.41 0.36 4.34
N SER A 31 -10.90 0.78 3.17
CA SER A 31 -10.12 1.03 1.96
C SER A 31 -8.96 2.01 2.20
N GLN A 32 -9.22 3.11 2.90
CA GLN A 32 -8.19 4.12 3.21
C GLN A 32 -7.11 3.58 4.15
N ARG A 33 -7.45 2.72 5.12
CA ARG A 33 -6.46 2.05 5.99
C ARG A 33 -5.61 1.06 5.20
N ILE A 34 -6.22 0.26 4.34
CA ILE A 34 -5.51 -0.71 3.49
C ILE A 34 -4.58 0.01 2.51
N ARG A 35 -5.03 1.11 1.90
CA ARG A 35 -4.22 1.93 1.01
C ARG A 35 -2.90 2.34 1.67
N LYS A 36 -2.95 2.92 2.86
CA LYS A 36 -1.75 3.36 3.60
C LYS A 36 -0.79 2.20 3.88
N ARG A 37 -1.31 1.04 4.31
CA ARG A 37 -0.50 -0.17 4.57
C ARG A 37 0.23 -0.65 3.32
N ILE A 38 -0.45 -0.64 2.17
CA ILE A 38 0.13 -1.04 0.89
C ILE A 38 1.18 -0.02 0.43
N GLU A 39 0.89 1.28 0.55
CA GLU A 39 1.83 2.36 0.19
C GLU A 39 3.11 2.31 1.03
N GLU A 40 3.03 2.01 2.33
CA GLU A 40 4.20 1.80 3.20
C GLU A 40 5.08 0.64 2.72
N ALA A 41 4.46 -0.50 2.36
CA ALA A 41 5.18 -1.66 1.84
C ALA A 41 5.89 -1.33 0.51
N PHE A 42 5.18 -0.68 -0.42
CA PHE A 42 5.79 -0.26 -1.68
C PHE A 42 6.88 0.79 -1.50
N GLY A 43 6.73 1.70 -0.54
CA GLY A 43 7.76 2.64 -0.15
C GLY A 43 9.04 1.93 0.28
N TRP A 44 8.92 0.97 1.20
CA TRP A 44 10.06 0.19 1.69
C TRP A 44 10.72 -0.66 0.60
N ILE A 45 9.93 -1.32 -0.25
CA ILE A 45 10.44 -2.12 -1.37
C ILE A 45 11.27 -1.27 -2.33
N LYS A 46 10.82 -0.04 -2.61
CA LYS A 46 11.53 0.88 -3.49
C LYS A 46 12.82 1.38 -2.86
N THR A 47 12.75 1.89 -1.64
CA THR A 47 13.86 2.64 -1.01
C THR A 47 14.86 1.75 -0.31
N VAL A 48 14.39 0.74 0.44
CA VAL A 48 15.26 -0.15 1.25
C VAL A 48 15.62 -1.41 0.48
N ALA A 49 14.66 -2.04 -0.22
CA ALA A 49 14.94 -3.22 -1.04
C ALA A 49 15.46 -2.90 -2.45
N GLY A 50 15.72 -1.62 -2.75
CA GLY A 50 16.41 -1.16 -3.95
C GLY A 50 15.65 -1.33 -5.27
N GLN A 51 14.32 -1.52 -5.24
CA GLN A 51 13.53 -1.70 -6.46
C GLN A 51 13.19 -0.39 -7.19
N ASP A 52 13.48 0.78 -6.60
CA ASP A 52 13.30 2.06 -7.29
C ASP A 52 14.19 2.17 -8.55
N LYS A 53 15.40 1.60 -8.47
CA LYS A 53 16.35 1.48 -9.58
C LYS A 53 16.84 0.04 -9.70
N THR A 54 15.92 -0.86 -10.05
CA THR A 54 16.21 -2.29 -10.15
C THR A 54 17.36 -2.57 -11.13
N LYS A 55 18.30 -3.42 -10.72
CA LYS A 55 19.44 -3.84 -11.55
C LYS A 55 19.10 -5.06 -12.42
N PHE A 56 17.92 -5.66 -12.22
CA PHE A 56 17.45 -6.82 -12.97
C PHE A 56 16.81 -6.38 -14.29
N ARG A 57 16.96 -7.21 -15.32
CA ARG A 57 16.31 -7.02 -16.63
C ARG A 57 15.38 -8.21 -16.92
N GLY A 58 14.22 -7.92 -17.50
CA GLY A 58 13.19 -8.92 -17.83
C GLY A 58 12.15 -9.09 -16.73
N ARG A 59 10.89 -9.34 -17.14
CA ARG A 59 9.73 -9.42 -16.23
C ARG A 59 9.89 -10.51 -15.18
N ASP A 60 10.44 -11.67 -15.55
CA ASP A 60 10.57 -12.81 -14.64
C ASP A 60 11.55 -12.52 -13.51
N ARG A 61 12.73 -11.97 -13.83
CA ARG A 61 13.76 -11.62 -12.83
C ARG A 61 13.30 -10.49 -11.92
N VAL A 62 12.66 -9.46 -12.49
CA VAL A 62 12.09 -8.35 -11.72
C VAL A 62 10.95 -8.84 -10.83
N GLY A 63 10.08 -9.70 -11.35
CA GLY A 63 8.98 -10.31 -10.60
C GLY A 63 9.48 -11.11 -9.41
N TRP A 64 10.50 -11.96 -9.60
CA TRP A 64 11.11 -12.73 -8.52
C TRP A 64 11.72 -11.83 -7.44
N ALA A 65 12.50 -10.81 -7.84
CA ALA A 65 13.10 -9.86 -6.90
C ALA A 65 12.04 -9.07 -6.11
N PHE A 66 10.94 -8.68 -6.77
CA PHE A 66 9.80 -8.03 -6.12
C PHE A 66 9.13 -8.95 -5.10
N THR A 67 8.82 -10.20 -5.47
CA THR A 67 8.20 -11.17 -4.57
C THR A 67 9.08 -11.45 -3.36
N PHE A 68 10.39 -11.61 -3.57
CA PHE A 68 11.36 -11.77 -2.49
C PHE A 68 11.36 -10.56 -1.54
N ALA A 69 11.40 -9.34 -2.08
CA ALA A 69 11.35 -8.12 -1.28
C ALA A 69 10.03 -7.99 -0.48
N ALA A 70 8.89 -8.36 -1.08
CA ALA A 70 7.60 -8.36 -0.40
C ALA A 70 7.55 -9.39 0.75
N ALA A 71 8.12 -10.58 0.56
CA ALA A 71 8.25 -11.58 1.61
C ALA A 71 9.14 -11.10 2.76
N ALA A 72 10.28 -10.47 2.43
CA ALA A 72 11.16 -9.85 3.43
C ALA A 72 10.46 -8.73 4.21
N TYR A 73 9.65 -7.90 3.54
CA TYR A 73 8.88 -6.85 4.21
C TYR A 73 7.89 -7.41 5.24
N ASN A 74 7.27 -8.57 4.97
CA ASN A 74 6.41 -9.22 5.96
C ASN A 74 7.19 -9.52 7.25
N LEU A 75 8.42 -10.02 7.15
CA LEU A 75 9.29 -10.28 8.31
C LEU A 75 9.66 -9.00 9.06
N VAL A 76 9.99 -7.93 8.35
CA VAL A 76 10.30 -6.61 8.95
C VAL A 76 9.09 -6.04 9.70
N ARG A 77 7.88 -6.31 9.22
CA ARG A 77 6.64 -5.82 9.82
C ARG A 77 6.17 -6.65 11.02
N LEU A 78 6.50 -7.94 11.08
CA LEU A 78 6.03 -8.87 12.11
C LEU A 78 6.23 -8.36 13.55
N PRO A 79 7.40 -7.84 13.97
CA PRO A 79 7.60 -7.37 15.34
C PRO A 79 6.58 -6.31 15.78
N LYS A 80 6.23 -5.36 14.89
CA LYS A 80 5.23 -4.32 15.18
C LYS A 80 3.83 -4.91 15.36
N LEU A 81 3.50 -5.95 14.60
CA LEU A 81 2.20 -6.62 14.71
C LEU A 81 2.10 -7.44 16.00
N MET A 82 3.20 -8.04 16.44
CA MET A 82 3.24 -8.79 17.70
C MET A 82 3.10 -7.86 18.90
N THR A 83 3.69 -6.66 18.87
CA THR A 83 3.56 -5.66 19.94
C THR A 83 2.16 -5.05 20.03
N GLU A 84 1.40 -4.98 18.94
CA GLU A 84 0.01 -4.49 18.95
C GLU A 84 -0.99 -5.50 19.55
N THR A 85 -0.56 -6.75 19.76
CA THR A 85 -1.42 -7.85 20.23
C THR A 85 -1.24 -8.16 21.73
N GLY A 86 -0.30 -7.50 22.42
CA GLY A 86 -0.09 -7.60 23.87
C GLY A 86 -0.57 -6.37 24.61
#